data_AF-A0A941DRJ3-F1
#
_entry.id   AF-A0A941DRJ3-F1
#
_cell.length_a   1.000
_cell.length_b   1.000
_cell.length_c   1.000
_cell.angle_alpha   90.00
_cell.angle_beta   90.00
_cell.angle_gamma   90.00
#
_symmetry.space_group_name_H-M   'P 1'
#
loop_
_entity.id
_entity.type
_entity.pdbx_description
1 polymer ?
#
loop_
_entity_poly.entity_id
_entity_poly.type
_entity_poly.pdbx_seq_one_letter_code
_entity_poly.pdbx_strand_id
1 'polypeptide(L)'
;VSKMLTERLELESLHGRQIISILLFQDLAVVPLLILVPALATHSDNIVTTLLWAGGKAVLVLVLLLVAGQRMMRSWFKLVVKRRSQELFMLNLLLITLGAAWLTEKAGLSMALGAFVAGML
;
A
#
# COMPACT_ATOMS: atom_id res chain seq x y z
N VAL A 1 1.49 19.76 5.40
CA VAL A 1 2.79 20.35 4.99
C VAL A 1 2.81 20.68 3.50
N SER A 2 2.64 19.71 2.59
CA SER A 2 2.57 19.97 1.13
C SER A 2 1.57 21.09 0.75
N LYS A 3 0.32 21.05 1.25
CA LYS A 3 -0.69 22.10 1.02
C LYS A 3 -0.24 23.51 1.47
N MET A 4 0.47 23.61 2.60
CA MET A 4 1.02 24.89 3.08
C MET A 4 2.15 25.41 2.19
N LEU A 5 3.05 24.54 1.71
CA LEU A 5 4.11 24.96 0.78
C LEU A 5 3.53 25.42 -0.56
N THR A 6 2.46 24.76 -1.03
CA THR A 6 1.72 25.19 -2.23
C THR A 6 1.06 26.55 -2.03
N GLU A 7 0.37 26.76 -0.90
CA GLU A 7 -0.27 28.04 -0.55
C GLU A 7 0.75 29.18 -0.36
N ARG A 8 2.00 28.86 -0.03
CA ARG A 8 3.10 29.83 0.09
C ARG A 8 3.92 30.02 -1.19
N LEU A 9 3.60 29.33 -2.29
CA LEU A 9 4.40 29.28 -3.53
C LEU A 9 5.87 28.83 -3.32
N GLU A 10 6.16 28.18 -2.20
CA GLU A 10 7.51 27.77 -1.82
C GLU A 10 7.91 26.40 -2.38
N LEU A 11 7.05 25.75 -3.15
CA LEU A 11 7.33 24.45 -3.77
C LEU A 11 8.58 24.46 -4.66
N GLU A 12 8.83 25.57 -5.36
CA GLU A 12 10.00 25.77 -6.22
C GLU A 12 11.25 26.23 -5.44
N SER A 13 11.12 26.56 -4.16
CA SER A 13 12.28 26.91 -3.32
C SER A 13 13.16 25.68 -3.06
N LEU A 14 14.46 25.89 -2.82
CA LEU A 14 15.40 24.81 -2.49
C LEU A 14 14.91 23.97 -1.29
N HIS A 15 14.41 24.62 -0.25
CA HIS A 15 13.87 23.97 0.94
C HIS A 15 12.57 23.21 0.65
N GLY A 16 11.68 23.79 -0.18
CA GLY A 16 10.44 23.12 -0.56
C GLY A 16 10.66 21.84 -1.36
N ARG A 17 11.60 21.87 -2.31
CA ARG A 17 11.99 20.70 -3.12
C ARG A 17 12.63 19.61 -2.26
N GLN A 18 13.47 19.99 -1.28
CA GLN A 18 14.06 19.05 -0.32
C GLN A 18 12.99 18.40 0.57
N ILE A 19 12.05 19.17 1.11
CA ILE A 19 10.97 18.63 1.94
C ILE A 19 10.10 17.66 1.16
N ILE A 20 9.68 18.00 -0.06
CA ILE A 20 8.89 17.10 -0.91
C ILE A 20 9.68 15.83 -1.24
N SER A 21 10.98 15.95 -1.55
CA SER A 21 11.83 14.78 -1.82
C SER A 21 11.92 13.83 -0.62
N ILE A 22 12.07 14.37 0.59
CA ILE A 22 12.09 13.59 1.83
C ILE A 22 10.74 12.93 2.08
N LEU A 23 9.63 13.65 1.88
CA LEU A 23 8.28 13.11 2.06
C LEU A 23 7.98 11.95 1.10
N LEU A 24 8.38 12.09 -0.17
CA LEU A 24 8.25 11.01 -1.16
C LEU A 24 9.13 9.82 -0.82
N PHE A 25 10.37 10.06 -0.36
CA PHE A 25 11.26 8.99 0.10
C PHE A 25 10.68 8.27 1.31
N GLN A 26 10.07 8.98 2.25
CA GLN A 26 9.42 8.39 3.42
C GLN A 26 8.27 7.46 3.01
N ASP A 27 7.39 7.92 2.10
CA ASP A 27 6.26 7.12 1.63
C ASP A 27 6.73 5.82 0.95
N LEU A 28 7.80 5.89 0.15
CA LEU A 28 8.43 4.73 -0.48
C LEU A 28 9.14 3.81 0.53
N ALA A 29 9.82 4.36 1.53
CA ALA A 29 10.59 3.61 2.53
C ALA A 29 9.71 2.84 3.52
N VAL A 30 8.45 3.24 3.72
CA VAL A 30 7.49 2.52 4.56
C VAL A 30 7.16 1.14 3.99
N VAL A 31 7.11 0.98 2.67
CA VAL A 31 6.73 -0.29 2.02
C VAL A 31 7.68 -1.45 2.36
N PRO A 32 9.02 -1.33 2.20
CA PRO A 32 9.95 -2.37 2.64
C PRO A 32 9.87 -2.65 4.14
N LEU A 33 9.67 -1.62 4.96
CA LEU A 33 9.61 -1.75 6.42
C LEU A 33 8.39 -2.56 6.86
N LEU A 34 7.24 -2.38 6.20
CA LEU A 34 6.03 -3.17 6.42
C LEU A 34 6.20 -4.66 6.08
N ILE A 35 7.17 -5.01 5.23
CA ILE A 35 7.54 -6.40 4.91
C ILE A 35 8.54 -6.93 5.94
N LEU A 36 9.53 -6.12 6.31
CA LEU A 36 10.62 -6.52 7.19
C LEU A 36 10.15 -6.82 8.62
N VAL A 37 9.25 -5.99 9.18
CA VAL A 37 8.76 -6.13 10.55
C VAL A 37 8.12 -7.51 10.82
N PRO A 38 7.12 -7.99 10.05
CA PRO A 38 6.56 -9.33 10.26
C PRO A 38 7.55 -10.46 9.97
N ALA A 39 8.50 -10.27 9.04
CA ALA A 39 9.56 -11.24 8.77
C ALA A 39 10.57 -11.38 9.93
N LEU A 40 10.82 -10.29 10.68
CA LEU A 40 11.68 -10.32 11.87
C LEU A 40 10.96 -10.84 13.11
N ALA A 41 9.63 -10.71 13.17
CA ALA A 41 8.83 -11.23 14.28
C ALA A 41 8.80 -12.77 14.34
N THR A 42 9.12 -13.45 13.22
CA THR A 42 9.12 -14.92 13.13
C THR A 42 10.41 -15.48 13.73
N HIS A 43 10.30 -16.09 14.93
CA HIS A 43 11.42 -16.77 15.58
C HIS A 43 11.72 -18.09 14.87
N SER A 44 12.89 -18.21 14.27
CA SER A 44 13.35 -19.45 13.64
C SER A 44 14.87 -19.61 13.80
N ASP A 45 15.32 -20.83 14.03
CA ASP A 45 16.73 -21.17 14.28
C ASP A 45 17.64 -20.91 13.06
N ASN A 46 17.04 -20.77 11.87
CA ASN A 46 17.74 -20.42 10.62
C ASN A 46 17.14 -19.14 10.01
N ILE A 47 17.54 -17.99 10.56
CA ILE A 47 17.09 -16.65 10.18
C ILE A 47 17.17 -16.42 8.66
N VAL A 48 18.23 -16.89 7.99
CA VAL A 48 18.47 -16.65 6.55
C VAL A 48 17.43 -17.36 5.67
N THR A 49 17.13 -18.64 5.93
CA THR A 49 16.14 -19.39 5.14
C THR A 49 14.73 -18.88 5.39
N THR A 50 14.44 -18.48 6.62
CA THR A 50 13.13 -17.92 6.99
C THR A 50 12.92 -16.56 6.37
N LEU A 51 13.94 -15.69 6.33
CA LEU A 51 13.87 -14.41 5.63
C LEU A 51 13.67 -14.58 4.12
N LEU A 52 14.39 -15.51 3.48
CA LEU A 52 14.22 -15.81 2.06
C LEU A 52 12.81 -16.32 1.77
N TRP A 53 12.27 -17.15 2.65
CA TRP A 53 10.94 -17.73 2.44
C TRP A 53 9.80 -16.74 2.74
N ALA A 54 9.92 -15.98 3.83
CA ALA A 54 9.02 -14.88 4.15
C ALA A 54 9.07 -13.77 3.08
N GLY A 55 10.27 -13.41 2.62
CA GLY A 55 10.48 -12.44 1.56
C GLY A 55 9.91 -12.90 0.22
N GLY A 56 10.16 -14.14 -0.18
CA GLY A 56 9.58 -14.73 -1.40
C GLY A 56 8.06 -14.79 -1.34
N LYS A 57 7.49 -15.21 -0.21
CA LYS A 57 6.04 -15.21 0.02
C LYS A 57 5.45 -13.79 -0.03
N ALA A 58 6.13 -12.82 0.59
CA ALA A 58 5.71 -11.42 0.59
C ALA A 58 5.68 -10.83 -0.83
N VAL A 59 6.75 -11.03 -1.60
CA VAL A 59 6.83 -10.59 -3.00
C VAL A 59 5.75 -11.24 -3.85
N LEU A 60 5.54 -12.54 -3.70
CA LEU A 60 4.51 -13.27 -4.45
C LEU A 60 3.10 -12.77 -4.14
N VAL A 61 2.77 -12.55 -2.86
CA VAL A 61 1.48 -12.00 -2.43
C VAL A 61 1.31 -10.55 -2.91
N LEU A 62 2.36 -9.74 -2.86
CA LEU A 62 2.36 -8.36 -3.39
C LEU A 62 2.08 -8.34 -4.89
N VAL A 63 2.80 -9.15 -5.67
CA VAL A 63 2.61 -9.23 -7.13
C VAL A 63 1.20 -9.72 -7.45
N LEU A 64 0.71 -10.74 -6.74
CA LEU A 64 -0.67 -11.20 -6.89
C LEU A 64 -1.69 -10.10 -6.57
N LEU A 65 -1.52 -9.39 -5.45
CA LEU A 65 -2.41 -8.29 -5.08
C LEU A 65 -2.38 -7.14 -6.08
N LEU A 66 -1.20 -6.74 -6.56
CA LEU A 66 -1.07 -5.67 -7.52
C LEU A 66 -1.68 -6.06 -8.87
N VAL A 67 -1.33 -7.22 -9.42
CA VAL A 67 -1.80 -7.64 -10.75
C VAL A 67 -3.29 -8.01 -10.72
N ALA A 68 -3.70 -8.88 -9.79
CA ALA A 68 -5.08 -9.32 -9.68
C ALA A 68 -5.98 -8.20 -9.15
N GLY A 69 -5.52 -7.45 -8.14
CA GLY A 69 -6.24 -6.30 -7.60
C GLY A 69 -6.46 -5.23 -8.66
N GLN A 70 -5.44 -4.84 -9.43
CA GLN A 70 -5.62 -3.86 -10.51
C GLN A 70 -6.62 -4.33 -11.56
N ARG A 71 -6.55 -5.61 -11.97
CA ARG A 71 -7.45 -6.20 -12.97
C ARG A 71 -8.90 -6.25 -12.47
N MET A 72 -9.08 -6.71 -11.23
CA MET A 72 -10.38 -6.83 -10.57
C MET A 72 -10.98 -5.45 -10.36
N MET A 73 -10.19 -4.51 -9.86
CA MET A 73 -10.62 -3.16 -9.55
C MET A 73 -10.98 -2.36 -10.80
N ARG A 74 -10.21 -2.47 -11.90
CA ARG A 74 -10.61 -1.90 -13.19
C ARG A 74 -11.95 -2.42 -13.69
N SER A 75 -12.25 -3.69 -13.47
CA SER A 75 -13.51 -4.30 -13.89
C SER A 75 -14.67 -3.92 -12.96
N TRP A 76 -14.40 -3.88 -11.65
CA TRP A 76 -15.37 -3.53 -10.61
C TRP A 76 -15.75 -2.05 -10.66
N PHE A 77 -14.77 -1.14 -10.81
CA PHE A 77 -15.06 0.29 -10.93
C PHE A 77 -15.83 0.63 -12.20
N LYS A 78 -15.66 -0.09 -13.31
CA LYS A 78 -16.53 0.06 -14.49
C LYS A 78 -18.00 -0.22 -14.19
N LEU A 79 -18.29 -1.15 -13.27
CA LEU A 79 -19.64 -1.46 -12.82
C LEU A 79 -20.18 -0.41 -11.84
N VAL A 80 -19.32 0.09 -10.94
CA VAL A 80 -19.69 1.08 -9.92
C VAL A 80 -19.93 2.47 -10.53
N VAL A 81 -19.11 2.88 -11.52
CA VAL A 81 -19.24 4.16 -12.22
C VAL A 81 -20.60 4.33 -12.92
N LYS A 82 -21.26 3.22 -13.31
CA LYS A 82 -22.62 3.29 -13.88
C LYS A 82 -23.68 3.77 -12.89
N ARG A 83 -23.45 3.69 -11.57
CA ARG A 83 -24.45 4.05 -10.54
C ARG A 83 -24.39 5.50 -10.05
N ARG A 84 -23.40 6.31 -10.50
CA ARG A 84 -23.24 7.77 -10.22
C ARG A 84 -23.39 8.26 -8.76
N SER A 85 -23.42 7.38 -7.76
CA SER A 85 -23.49 7.76 -6.33
C SER A 85 -22.11 7.74 -5.69
N GLN A 86 -21.72 8.86 -5.06
CA GLN A 86 -20.46 8.99 -4.34
C GLN A 86 -20.41 8.10 -3.08
N GLU A 87 -21.55 7.87 -2.43
CA GLU A 87 -21.63 7.02 -1.24
C GLU A 87 -21.31 5.55 -1.56
N LEU A 88 -21.86 5.03 -2.66
CA LEU A 88 -21.60 3.66 -3.13
C LEU A 88 -20.15 3.47 -3.59
N PHE A 89 -19.51 4.55 -4.06
CA PHE A 89 -18.09 4.55 -4.39
C PHE A 89 -17.24 4.44 -3.12
N MET A 90 -17.49 5.29 -2.12
CA MET A 90 -16.77 5.24 -0.84
C MET A 90 -16.94 3.91 -0.12
N LEU A 91 -18.16 3.36 -0.08
CA LEU A 91 -18.43 2.05 0.52
C LEU A 91 -17.65 0.92 -0.17
N ASN A 92 -17.61 0.90 -1.50
CA ASN A 92 -16.80 -0.09 -2.23
C ASN A 92 -15.32 0.10 -1.98
N LEU A 93 -14.82 1.34 -1.94
CA LEU A 93 -13.42 1.62 -1.67
C LEU A 93 -13.03 1.10 -0.27
N LEU A 94 -13.87 1.36 0.73
CA LEU A 94 -13.68 0.83 2.09
C LEU A 94 -13.76 -0.71 2.12
N LEU A 95 -14.73 -1.30 1.41
CA LEU A 95 -14.86 -2.75 1.34
C LEU A 95 -13.63 -3.41 0.72
N ILE A 96 -13.09 -2.83 -0.36
CA ILE A 96 -11.91 -3.36 -1.04
C ILE A 96 -10.65 -3.18 -0.18
N THR A 97 -10.47 -2.03 0.47
CA THR A 97 -9.32 -1.80 1.35
C THR A 97 -9.33 -2.73 2.55
N LEU A 98 -10.48 -2.93 3.21
CA LEU A 98 -10.63 -3.89 4.30
C LEU A 98 -10.45 -5.34 3.83
N GLY A 99 -11.02 -5.69 2.68
CA GLY A 99 -10.87 -7.04 2.10
C GLY A 99 -9.42 -7.36 1.75
N ALA A 100 -8.68 -6.40 1.19
CA ALA A 100 -7.26 -6.55 0.89
C ALA A 100 -6.42 -6.65 2.16
N ALA A 101 -6.69 -5.82 3.17
CA ALA A 101 -6.02 -5.89 4.47
C ALA A 101 -6.19 -7.26 5.13
N TRP A 102 -7.41 -7.79 5.12
CA TRP A 102 -7.73 -9.12 5.66
C TRP A 102 -7.04 -10.25 4.89
N LEU A 103 -7.00 -10.18 3.55
CA LEU A 103 -6.28 -11.14 2.72
C LEU A 103 -4.77 -11.13 3.00
N THR A 104 -4.17 -9.95 3.18
CA THR A 104 -2.75 -9.84 3.55
C THR A 104 -2.45 -10.41 4.94
N GLU A 105 -3.34 -10.18 5.90
CA GLU A 105 -3.19 -10.74 7.24
C GLU A 105 -3.24 -12.28 7.21
N LYS A 106 -4.19 -12.86 6.47
CA LYS A 106 -4.28 -14.31 6.26
C LYS A 106 -3.06 -14.88 5.55
N ALA A 107 -2.39 -14.10 4.72
CA ALA A 107 -1.13 -14.49 4.09
C ALA A 107 0.08 -14.43 5.06
N GLY A 108 -0.10 -13.92 6.28
CA GLY A 108 0.97 -13.72 7.27
C GLY A 108 1.73 -12.42 7.07
N LEU A 109 1.16 -11.45 6.34
CA LEU A 109 1.71 -10.11 6.13
C LEU A 109 0.95 -9.09 7.00
N SER A 110 1.49 -7.88 7.09
CA SER A 110 0.83 -6.80 7.83
C SER A 110 -0.48 -6.37 7.16
N MET A 111 -1.54 -6.17 7.97
CA MET A 111 -2.80 -5.57 7.51
C MET A 111 -2.59 -4.20 6.84
N ALA A 112 -1.62 -3.42 7.33
CA ALA A 112 -1.32 -2.10 6.80
C ALA A 112 -0.81 -2.18 5.34
N LEU A 113 -0.11 -3.26 4.97
CA LEU A 113 0.39 -3.45 3.62
C LEU A 113 -0.77 -3.68 2.63
N GLY A 114 -1.75 -4.52 2.98
CA GLY A 114 -2.92 -4.77 2.13
C GLY A 114 -3.80 -3.53 1.96
N ALA A 115 -4.02 -2.78 3.05
CA ALA A 115 -4.77 -1.52 2.99
C ALA A 115 -4.07 -0.47 2.12
N PHE A 116 -2.74 -0.32 2.26
CA PHE A 116 -1.95 0.61 1.46
C PHE A 116 -1.97 0.25 -0.03
N VAL A 117 -1.75 -1.03 -0.36
CA VAL A 117 -1.79 -1.51 -1.75
C VAL A 117 -3.18 -1.31 -2.36
N ALA A 118 -4.25 -1.59 -1.64
CA ALA A 118 -5.61 -1.35 -2.12
C ALA A 118 -5.92 0.14 -2.34
N GLY A 119 -5.33 1.04 -1.56
CA GLY A 119 -5.45 2.49 -1.76
C GLY A 119 -4.67 3.04 -2.94
N MET A 120 -3.57 2.39 -3.34
CA MET A 120 -2.76 2.79 -4.51
C MET A 120 -3.35 2.34 -5.86
N LEU A 121 -4.20 1.31 -5.84
CA LEU A 121 -4.76 0.65 -7.04
C LEU A 121 -6.01 1.36 -7.58
#